data_AF-A0A935RF09-F1
#
_entry.id   AF-A0A935RF09-F1
#
_cell.length_a   1.000
_cell.length_b   1.000
_cell.length_c   1.000
_cell.angle_alpha   90.00
_cell.angle_beta   90.00
_cell.angle_gamma   90.00
#
_symmetry.space_group_name_H-M   'P 1'
#
loop_
_entity.id
_entity.type
_entity.pdbx_description
1 polymer ?
#
loop_
_entity_poly.entity_id
_entity_poly.type
_entity_poly.pdbx_seq_one_letter_code
_entity_poly.pdbx_strand_id
1 'polypeptide(L)'
;MADFEAFLAAHARGIKVIIDYVMNHCSNEHPWFVAARQNSPTYRNWFRWAPNKPDETGPWGQGVWHWNQSGWYYGLFWSGMPDLNYDTPAVKTEMLDTAAWWLDAIGVDGFRLDAVLYIDEDPGLLQTTPATLQFWRDFNAHIKAVEPDALSVGEAWTASSTVAQYVTNDRLDLCFEFDLSYAILGAVNGGNAAGLGGKMAQVHALYPYLQYATFLTNHDQDRSFNVLGFDQGKAKTAAGLYLTLPGVPFLYYGEEIGMVGNGAHEYIRSPMQWTTGAGAGFTTGTPWQALNANYPQFNVATAQQDTQSLLSWYKRLVHARNGSPALRRGNCAMLAVSEAAALAYVRADSQQVVLCLANTSAGALAGFTATATAAALAPGDYLAVDLLDPADTRTITVAADGLIAGLELGGHEVRAYALTSASAVDPRGEQLPRTGLLLEQNHPNPFNPSTTIRYALPEAGRARLGIYDVAGRELAVLLDGTLAAGAGEIRWDGTDARGVAVGAGVYFARLETDGGTRLAKMTLVK
;
A
#
# COMPACT_ATOMS: atom_id res chain seq x y z
N MET A 1 -22.57 8.54 -12.90
CA MET A 1 -22.57 8.20 -11.46
C MET A 1 -23.22 6.84 -11.22
N ALA A 2 -24.45 6.59 -11.67
CA ALA A 2 -25.13 5.30 -11.50
C ALA A 2 -24.28 4.06 -11.87
N ASP A 3 -23.52 4.09 -12.99
CA ASP A 3 -22.65 2.97 -13.37
C ASP A 3 -21.47 2.76 -12.40
N PHE A 4 -20.95 3.85 -11.81
CA PHE A 4 -19.88 3.76 -10.82
C PHE A 4 -20.40 3.17 -9.51
N GLU A 5 -21.57 3.62 -9.04
CA GLU A 5 -22.25 3.02 -7.89
C GLU A 5 -22.57 1.54 -8.13
N ALA A 6 -22.99 1.17 -9.35
CA ALA A 6 -23.18 -0.22 -9.73
C ALA A 6 -21.85 -1.01 -9.75
N PHE A 7 -20.75 -0.39 -10.17
CA PHE A 7 -19.41 -0.97 -10.13
C PHE A 7 -18.95 -1.27 -8.69
N LEU A 8 -19.35 -0.47 -7.69
CA LEU A 8 -19.07 -0.74 -6.27
C LEU A 8 -19.73 -2.01 -5.73
N ALA A 9 -20.56 -2.71 -6.51
CA ALA A 9 -20.88 -4.12 -6.27
C ALA A 9 -19.64 -5.04 -6.21
N ALA A 10 -18.45 -4.53 -6.56
CA ALA A 10 -17.15 -5.11 -6.21
C ALA A 10 -17.01 -5.45 -4.71
N HIS A 11 -17.59 -4.65 -3.80
CA HIS A 11 -17.55 -4.90 -2.36
C HIS A 11 -18.17 -6.25 -1.96
N ALA A 12 -19.22 -6.69 -2.66
CA ALA A 12 -19.84 -8.00 -2.43
C ALA A 12 -18.89 -9.19 -2.72
N ARG A 13 -17.77 -8.92 -3.40
CA ARG A 13 -16.69 -9.88 -3.68
C ARG A 13 -15.47 -9.68 -2.78
N GLY A 14 -15.57 -8.82 -1.77
CA GLY A 14 -14.45 -8.46 -0.88
C GLY A 14 -13.37 -7.61 -1.56
N ILE A 15 -13.70 -6.97 -2.70
CA ILE A 15 -12.78 -6.09 -3.43
C ILE A 15 -13.05 -4.65 -3.01
N LYS A 16 -12.03 -4.01 -2.46
CA LYS A 16 -12.01 -2.59 -2.10
C LYS A 16 -11.68 -1.74 -3.32
N VAL A 17 -12.25 -0.55 -3.42
CA VAL A 17 -12.09 0.37 -4.55
C VAL A 17 -11.55 1.69 -4.03
N ILE A 18 -10.32 2.02 -4.42
CA ILE A 18 -9.77 3.37 -4.27
C ILE A 18 -9.84 4.10 -5.61
N ILE A 19 -9.88 5.42 -5.58
CA ILE A 19 -9.86 6.25 -6.79
C ILE A 19 -8.62 7.13 -6.84
N ASP A 20 -8.23 7.53 -8.05
CA ASP A 20 -7.23 8.58 -8.23
C ASP A 20 -7.84 9.93 -7.85
N TYR A 21 -7.17 10.68 -6.97
CA TYR A 21 -7.67 11.94 -6.44
C TYR A 21 -6.63 13.03 -6.61
N VAL A 22 -6.92 13.91 -7.57
CA VAL A 22 -6.03 14.98 -8.02
C VAL A 22 -6.33 16.25 -7.26
N MET A 23 -5.45 16.61 -6.34
CA MET A 23 -5.62 17.74 -5.42
C MET A 23 -4.78 18.95 -5.80
N ASN A 24 -3.65 18.76 -6.48
CA ASN A 24 -2.74 19.84 -6.81
C ASN A 24 -3.34 20.87 -7.79
N HIS A 25 -4.05 20.40 -8.81
CA HIS A 25 -4.51 21.22 -9.92
C HIS A 25 -5.87 20.74 -10.41
N CYS A 26 -6.54 21.56 -11.23
CA CYS A 26 -7.71 21.14 -11.99
C CYS A 26 -7.53 21.43 -13.47
N SER A 27 -8.45 20.98 -14.33
CA SER A 27 -8.44 21.36 -15.75
C SER A 27 -8.61 22.88 -15.91
N ASN A 28 -7.97 23.47 -16.91
CA ASN A 28 -8.26 24.84 -17.32
C ASN A 28 -9.68 25.02 -17.89
N GLU A 29 -10.44 23.94 -18.10
CA GLU A 29 -11.85 23.95 -18.43
C GLU A 29 -12.77 23.81 -17.20
N HIS A 30 -12.19 23.57 -16.01
CA HIS A 30 -12.97 23.45 -14.78
C HIS A 30 -13.74 24.76 -14.49
N PRO A 31 -15.02 24.69 -14.06
CA PRO A 31 -15.82 25.89 -13.78
C PRO A 31 -15.14 26.90 -12.85
N TRP A 32 -14.37 26.42 -11.85
CA TRP A 32 -13.56 27.28 -10.99
C TRP A 32 -12.56 28.12 -11.77
N PHE A 33 -11.78 27.51 -12.67
CA PHE A 33 -10.77 28.23 -13.46
C PHE A 33 -11.40 29.08 -14.58
N VAL A 34 -12.48 28.61 -15.21
CA VAL A 34 -13.28 29.41 -16.15
C VAL A 34 -13.75 30.71 -15.47
N ALA A 35 -14.30 30.61 -14.26
CA ALA A 35 -14.73 31.78 -13.49
C ALA A 35 -13.55 32.64 -13.01
N ALA A 36 -12.43 32.04 -12.59
CA ALA A 36 -11.22 32.75 -12.18
C ALA A 36 -10.60 33.56 -13.33
N ARG A 37 -10.61 33.02 -14.57
CA ARG A 37 -10.22 33.73 -15.79
C ARG A 37 -11.11 34.93 -16.10
N GLN A 38 -12.35 34.93 -15.62
CA GLN A 38 -13.27 36.05 -15.76
C GLN A 38 -13.21 37.02 -14.57
N ASN A 39 -12.16 36.93 -13.74
CA ASN A 39 -11.97 37.73 -12.53
C ASN A 39 -13.12 37.59 -11.51
N SER A 40 -13.71 36.39 -11.40
CA SER A 40 -14.72 36.11 -10.36
C SER A 40 -14.16 36.40 -8.96
N PRO A 41 -14.84 37.21 -8.13
CA PRO A 41 -14.36 37.51 -6.77
C PRO A 41 -14.32 36.27 -5.87
N THR A 42 -15.11 35.23 -6.20
CA THR A 42 -15.12 33.96 -5.47
C THR A 42 -13.93 33.08 -5.84
N TYR A 43 -13.69 32.88 -7.14
CA TYR A 43 -12.75 31.85 -7.63
C TYR A 43 -11.40 32.41 -8.07
N ARG A 44 -11.24 33.73 -8.18
CA ARG A 44 -9.97 34.33 -8.65
C ARG A 44 -8.79 33.86 -7.81
N ASN A 45 -8.93 33.87 -6.49
CA ASN A 45 -7.85 33.52 -5.56
C ASN A 45 -7.69 32.01 -5.36
N TRP A 46 -8.56 31.18 -5.93
CA TRP A 46 -8.39 29.71 -5.90
C TRP A 46 -7.23 29.24 -6.78
N PHE A 47 -6.63 30.15 -7.54
CA PHE A 47 -5.45 29.91 -8.37
C PHE A 47 -4.44 31.03 -8.15
N ARG A 48 -3.18 30.78 -8.48
CA ARG A 48 -2.11 31.79 -8.36
C ARG A 48 -2.03 32.62 -9.64
N TRP A 49 -1.99 33.94 -9.50
CA TRP A 49 -2.00 34.90 -10.60
C TRP A 49 -0.92 35.97 -10.42
N ALA A 50 -0.35 36.43 -11.55
CA ALA A 50 0.59 37.54 -11.58
C ALA A 50 0.31 38.48 -12.77
N PRO A 51 0.46 39.81 -12.60
CA PRO A 51 0.25 40.78 -13.69
C PRO A 51 1.36 40.71 -14.75
N ASN A 52 2.59 40.44 -14.32
CA ASN A 52 3.77 40.23 -15.18
C ASN A 52 4.27 38.80 -14.96
N LYS A 53 4.94 38.21 -15.97
CA LYS A 53 5.51 36.86 -15.85
C LYS A 53 6.57 36.86 -14.74
N PRO A 54 6.39 36.09 -13.67
CA PRO A 54 7.45 35.90 -12.68
C PRO A 54 8.60 35.07 -13.27
N ASP A 55 9.82 35.30 -12.78
CA ASP A 55 11.03 34.55 -13.18
C ASP A 55 11.13 33.17 -12.49
N GLU A 56 10.12 32.80 -11.70
CA GLU A 56 10.04 31.51 -11.03
C GLU A 56 9.98 30.35 -12.04
N THR A 57 10.84 29.36 -11.83
CA THR A 57 10.85 28.10 -12.58
C THR A 57 10.39 26.96 -11.70
N GLY A 58 9.82 25.92 -12.29
CA GLY A 58 9.47 24.71 -11.55
C GLY A 58 10.69 23.89 -11.11
N PRO A 59 10.47 22.77 -10.38
CA PRO A 59 11.51 21.87 -9.86
C PRO A 59 12.45 21.31 -10.93
N TRP A 60 12.03 21.26 -12.20
CA TRP A 60 12.82 20.77 -13.33
C TRP A 60 13.40 21.90 -14.18
N GLY A 61 13.40 23.14 -13.69
CA GLY A 61 13.83 24.34 -14.42
C GLY A 61 12.88 24.75 -15.54
N GLN A 62 11.67 24.17 -15.59
CA GLN A 62 10.67 24.46 -16.60
C GLN A 62 9.91 25.75 -16.31
N GLY A 63 9.33 26.34 -17.36
CA GLY A 63 8.40 27.47 -17.20
C GLY A 63 7.07 27.01 -16.62
N VAL A 64 6.68 27.59 -15.49
CA VAL A 64 5.44 27.24 -14.75
C VAL A 64 4.38 28.33 -14.79
N TRP A 65 4.71 29.50 -15.36
CA TRP A 65 3.78 30.61 -15.54
C TRP A 65 3.29 30.67 -16.98
N HIS A 66 1.98 30.58 -17.16
CA HIS A 66 1.29 30.54 -18.45
C HIS A 66 0.44 31.78 -18.64
N TRP A 67 0.42 32.34 -19.84
CA TRP A 67 -0.35 33.54 -20.14
C TRP A 67 -1.80 33.21 -20.50
N ASN A 68 -2.73 34.00 -19.99
CA ASN A 68 -4.05 34.17 -20.60
C ASN A 68 -4.44 35.66 -20.62
N GLN A 69 -5.62 35.97 -21.15
CA GLN A 69 -6.11 37.36 -21.32
C GLN A 69 -6.25 38.13 -19.99
N SER A 70 -6.35 37.45 -18.86
CA SER A 70 -6.55 38.02 -17.52
C SER A 70 -5.29 37.97 -16.65
N GLY A 71 -4.13 37.65 -17.24
CA GLY A 71 -2.83 37.64 -16.57
C GLY A 71 -2.09 36.31 -16.69
N TRP A 72 -0.91 36.26 -16.06
CA TRP A 72 -0.14 35.04 -15.91
C TRP A 72 -0.73 34.21 -14.77
N TYR A 73 -0.82 32.90 -14.94
CA TYR A 73 -1.24 31.96 -13.90
C TYR A 73 -0.22 30.84 -13.74
N TYR A 74 -0.16 30.28 -12.53
CA TYR A 74 0.73 29.17 -12.21
C TYR A 74 0.09 27.84 -12.65
N GLY A 75 0.90 26.99 -13.27
CA GLY A 75 0.54 25.63 -13.67
C GLY A 75 1.83 24.80 -13.76
N LEU A 76 2.11 23.99 -12.73
CA LEU A 76 3.38 23.29 -12.55
C LEU A 76 3.68 22.33 -13.71
N PHE A 77 2.65 21.58 -14.12
CA PHE A 77 2.75 20.53 -15.12
C PHE A 77 2.66 21.09 -16.55
N TRP A 78 1.55 21.75 -16.90
CA TRP A 78 1.38 22.47 -18.17
C TRP A 78 0.18 23.42 -18.12
N SER A 79 -0.02 24.21 -19.17
CA SER A 79 -1.09 25.23 -19.26
C SER A 79 -2.53 24.68 -19.22
N GLY A 80 -2.71 23.36 -19.38
CA GLY A 80 -4.00 22.70 -19.20
C GLY A 80 -4.34 22.38 -17.73
N MET A 81 -3.35 22.45 -16.84
CA MET A 81 -3.44 22.06 -15.43
C MET A 81 -3.04 23.25 -14.54
N PRO A 82 -3.87 24.30 -14.40
CA PRO A 82 -3.65 25.36 -13.41
C PRO A 82 -3.69 24.82 -11.98
N ASP A 83 -2.69 25.18 -11.18
CA ASP A 83 -2.56 24.73 -9.79
C ASP A 83 -3.51 25.49 -8.88
N LEU A 84 -4.07 24.74 -7.92
CA LEU A 84 -4.96 25.26 -6.90
C LEU A 84 -4.16 25.94 -5.80
N ASN A 85 -4.63 27.09 -5.37
CA ASN A 85 -3.95 27.90 -4.37
C ASN A 85 -4.38 27.51 -2.94
N TYR A 86 -3.60 26.66 -2.28
CA TYR A 86 -3.89 26.17 -0.94
C TYR A 86 -3.71 27.21 0.18
N ASP A 87 -3.14 28.40 -0.11
CA ASP A 87 -3.21 29.55 0.79
C ASP A 87 -4.65 30.07 0.97
N THR A 88 -5.55 29.73 0.06
CA THR A 88 -6.97 30.10 0.14
C THR A 88 -7.75 29.05 0.92
N PRO A 89 -8.25 29.34 2.15
CA PRO A 89 -8.89 28.33 3.00
C PRO A 89 -10.10 27.63 2.36
N ALA A 90 -10.80 28.30 1.46
CA ALA A 90 -11.92 27.74 0.71
C ALA A 90 -11.50 26.58 -0.21
N VAL A 91 -10.30 26.63 -0.80
CA VAL A 91 -9.76 25.53 -1.63
C VAL A 91 -9.52 24.29 -0.78
N LYS A 92 -8.85 24.45 0.36
CA LYS A 92 -8.62 23.35 1.31
C LYS A 92 -9.95 22.75 1.78
N THR A 93 -10.92 23.58 2.13
CA THR A 93 -12.24 23.12 2.59
C THR A 93 -12.95 22.31 1.51
N GLU A 94 -13.04 22.84 0.29
CA GLU A 94 -13.70 22.16 -0.84
C GLU A 94 -13.05 20.81 -1.16
N MET A 95 -11.71 20.74 -1.11
CA MET A 95 -10.98 19.49 -1.34
C MET A 95 -11.24 18.46 -0.25
N LEU A 96 -11.29 18.87 1.01
CA LEU A 96 -11.65 17.95 2.10
C LEU A 96 -13.11 17.48 1.98
N ASP A 97 -14.04 18.40 1.70
CA ASP A 97 -15.46 18.10 1.56
C ASP A 97 -15.74 17.15 0.38
N THR A 98 -15.05 17.32 -0.75
CA THR A 98 -15.19 16.41 -1.90
C THR A 98 -14.59 15.02 -1.62
N ALA A 99 -13.49 14.94 -0.87
CA ALA A 99 -12.96 13.65 -0.40
C ALA A 99 -13.96 12.96 0.55
N ALA A 100 -14.54 13.70 1.51
CA ALA A 100 -15.58 13.18 2.39
C ALA A 100 -16.81 12.68 1.61
N TRP A 101 -17.24 13.42 0.58
CA TRP A 101 -18.35 13.01 -0.27
C TRP A 101 -18.06 11.69 -1.02
N TRP A 102 -16.85 11.50 -1.54
CA TRP A 102 -16.48 10.22 -2.19
C TRP A 102 -16.50 9.05 -1.20
N LEU A 103 -16.04 9.26 0.03
CA LEU A 103 -16.03 8.22 1.07
C LEU A 103 -17.43 7.90 1.59
N ASP A 104 -18.16 8.91 2.07
CA ASP A 104 -19.44 8.74 2.76
C ASP A 104 -20.61 8.58 1.78
N ALA A 105 -20.74 9.46 0.79
CA ALA A 105 -21.90 9.47 -0.08
C ALA A 105 -21.80 8.44 -1.22
N ILE A 106 -20.59 8.24 -1.77
CA ILE A 106 -20.37 7.28 -2.85
C ILE A 106 -19.91 5.91 -2.34
N GLY A 107 -19.11 5.86 -1.28
CA GLY A 107 -18.63 4.60 -0.69
C GLY A 107 -17.33 4.08 -1.30
N VAL A 108 -16.42 4.94 -1.78
CA VAL A 108 -15.06 4.47 -2.12
C VAL A 108 -14.27 4.18 -0.85
N ASP A 109 -13.29 3.29 -0.92
CA ASP A 109 -12.52 2.82 0.23
C ASP A 109 -11.20 3.58 0.43
N GLY A 110 -11.00 4.69 -0.29
CA GLY A 110 -9.79 5.50 -0.20
C GLY A 110 -9.33 6.11 -1.52
N PHE A 111 -8.08 6.59 -1.50
CA PHE A 111 -7.51 7.43 -2.56
C PHE A 111 -6.07 7.05 -2.89
N ARG A 112 -5.77 7.02 -4.20
CA ARG A 112 -4.42 7.26 -4.72
C ARG A 112 -4.27 8.76 -4.95
N LEU A 113 -3.34 9.38 -4.23
CA LEU A 113 -3.18 10.83 -4.20
C LEU A 113 -2.10 11.22 -5.21
N ASP A 114 -2.51 11.95 -6.23
CA ASP A 114 -1.64 12.42 -7.31
C ASP A 114 -0.71 13.53 -6.82
N ALA A 115 0.52 13.56 -7.35
CA ALA A 115 1.39 14.73 -7.25
C ALA A 115 1.60 15.26 -5.81
N VAL A 116 1.76 14.38 -4.81
CA VAL A 116 1.70 14.78 -3.38
C VAL A 116 2.80 15.74 -2.93
N LEU A 117 3.84 15.88 -3.74
CA LEU A 117 5.00 16.74 -3.47
C LEU A 117 4.68 18.23 -3.56
N TYR A 118 3.58 18.63 -4.19
CA TYR A 118 3.43 19.94 -4.81
C TYR A 118 2.23 20.77 -4.30
N ILE A 119 1.58 20.37 -3.21
CA ILE A 119 0.36 21.05 -2.71
C ILE A 119 0.58 22.52 -2.35
N ASP A 120 1.76 22.84 -1.81
CA ASP A 120 2.12 24.20 -1.42
C ASP A 120 3.42 24.60 -2.09
N GLU A 121 3.43 25.78 -2.72
CA GLU A 121 4.56 26.29 -3.49
C GLU A 121 5.17 27.53 -2.82
N ASP A 122 6.01 27.30 -1.81
CA ASP A 122 6.80 28.34 -1.14
C ASP A 122 7.99 28.77 -2.04
N PRO A 123 8.19 30.07 -2.32
CA PRO A 123 9.31 30.55 -3.12
C PRO A 123 10.67 30.03 -2.62
N GLY A 124 11.30 29.14 -3.41
CA GLY A 124 12.61 28.55 -3.12
C GLY A 124 12.56 27.11 -2.58
N LEU A 125 11.37 26.60 -2.21
CA LEU A 125 11.14 25.20 -1.87
C LEU A 125 9.86 24.71 -2.57
N LEU A 126 10.02 24.15 -3.77
CA LEU A 126 8.89 23.78 -4.64
C LEU A 126 8.42 22.32 -4.47
N GLN A 127 9.00 21.60 -3.51
CA GLN A 127 8.68 20.19 -3.23
C GLN A 127 8.77 19.95 -1.73
N THR A 128 7.82 19.22 -1.17
CA THR A 128 7.89 18.77 0.24
C THR A 128 8.07 19.93 1.23
N THR A 129 7.30 21.00 1.04
CA THR A 129 7.30 22.12 2.00
C THR A 129 6.76 21.67 3.36
N PRO A 130 7.10 22.36 4.46
CA PRO A 130 6.47 22.11 5.76
C PRO A 130 4.94 22.21 5.71
N ALA A 131 4.40 23.14 4.91
CA ALA A 131 2.97 23.30 4.71
C ALA A 131 2.36 22.13 3.92
N THR A 132 3.03 21.63 2.87
CA THR A 132 2.64 20.39 2.17
C THR A 132 2.56 19.21 3.13
N LEU A 133 3.58 19.01 3.96
CA LEU A 133 3.61 17.92 4.94
C LEU A 133 2.55 18.07 6.04
N GLN A 134 2.23 19.29 6.46
CA GLN A 134 1.16 19.56 7.41
C GLN A 134 -0.22 19.33 6.77
N PHE A 135 -0.39 19.73 5.51
CA PHE A 135 -1.61 19.48 4.75
C PHE A 135 -1.95 17.99 4.70
N TRP A 136 -0.98 17.13 4.39
CA TRP A 136 -1.24 15.69 4.33
C TRP A 136 -1.58 15.05 5.67
N ARG A 137 -1.07 15.60 6.77
CA ARG A 137 -1.49 15.20 8.12
C ARG A 137 -2.95 15.58 8.39
N ASP A 138 -3.34 16.80 8.03
CA ASP A 138 -4.71 17.28 8.19
C ASP A 138 -5.68 16.50 7.29
N PHE A 139 -5.28 16.24 6.04
CA PHE A 139 -6.05 15.45 5.08
C PHE A 139 -6.28 14.04 5.62
N ASN A 140 -5.24 13.36 6.10
CA ASN A 140 -5.38 12.03 6.66
C ASN A 140 -6.32 12.03 7.87
N ALA A 141 -6.13 12.96 8.83
CA ALA A 141 -7.02 13.09 9.98
C ALA A 141 -8.48 13.32 9.58
N HIS A 142 -8.72 14.07 8.50
CA HIS A 142 -10.06 14.31 7.96
C HIS A 142 -10.68 13.04 7.37
N ILE A 143 -9.99 12.35 6.44
CA ILE A 143 -10.55 11.15 5.82
C ILE A 143 -10.78 10.02 6.84
N LYS A 144 -9.90 9.88 7.83
CA LYS A 144 -10.04 8.88 8.90
C LYS A 144 -11.18 9.21 9.87
N ALA A 145 -11.56 10.48 9.98
CA ALA A 145 -12.74 10.88 10.75
C ALA A 145 -14.05 10.56 10.01
N VAL A 146 -14.03 10.52 8.67
CA VAL A 146 -15.16 10.12 7.84
C VAL A 146 -15.27 8.60 7.77
N GLU A 147 -14.18 7.93 7.38
CA GLU A 147 -14.08 6.48 7.26
C GLU A 147 -12.70 6.02 7.81
N PRO A 148 -12.66 5.46 9.04
CA PRO A 148 -11.40 5.05 9.68
C PRO A 148 -10.55 4.07 8.88
N ASP A 149 -11.16 3.24 8.04
CA ASP A 149 -10.46 2.25 7.21
C ASP A 149 -10.06 2.78 5.83
N ALA A 150 -10.37 4.04 5.51
CA ALA A 150 -10.07 4.64 4.19
C ALA A 150 -8.56 4.64 3.92
N LEU A 151 -8.13 4.04 2.82
CA LEU A 151 -6.71 3.96 2.45
C LEU A 151 -6.24 5.24 1.76
N SER A 152 -5.07 5.77 2.14
CA SER A 152 -4.38 6.83 1.42
C SER A 152 -3.03 6.35 0.89
N VAL A 153 -2.85 6.35 -0.43
CA VAL A 153 -1.57 6.03 -1.07
C VAL A 153 -1.06 7.20 -1.91
N GLY A 154 0.06 7.79 -1.51
CA GLY A 154 0.63 8.96 -2.18
C GLY A 154 1.58 8.62 -3.32
N GLU A 155 1.49 9.37 -4.41
CA GLU A 155 2.51 9.41 -5.46
C GLU A 155 3.56 10.49 -5.16
N ALA A 156 4.68 10.06 -4.58
CA ALA A 156 5.86 10.88 -4.40
C ALA A 156 7.02 10.33 -5.24
N TRP A 157 7.15 10.78 -6.49
CA TRP A 157 8.23 10.32 -7.37
C TRP A 157 9.54 11.05 -7.06
N THR A 158 10.24 10.58 -6.03
CA THR A 158 11.50 11.14 -5.53
C THR A 158 12.29 10.07 -4.75
N ALA A 159 13.44 10.43 -4.18
CA ALA A 159 14.28 9.50 -3.41
C ALA A 159 13.56 8.97 -2.16
N SER A 160 13.83 7.70 -1.80
CA SER A 160 13.20 7.00 -0.66
C SER A 160 13.17 7.82 0.65
N SER A 161 14.23 8.57 0.94
CA SER A 161 14.34 9.40 2.15
C SER A 161 13.32 10.53 2.20
N THR A 162 12.93 11.06 1.04
CA THR A 162 11.91 12.10 0.93
C THR A 162 10.53 11.47 0.97
N VAL A 163 10.32 10.35 0.27
CA VAL A 163 9.05 9.61 0.28
C VAL A 163 8.65 9.19 1.70
N ALA A 164 9.60 8.70 2.51
CA ALA A 164 9.33 8.31 3.90
C ALA A 164 8.77 9.45 4.78
N GLN A 165 9.00 10.72 4.42
CA GLN A 165 8.42 11.86 5.12
C GLN A 165 6.90 11.94 4.94
N TYR A 166 6.34 11.37 3.88
CA TYR A 166 4.90 11.43 3.60
C TYR A 166 4.09 10.39 4.35
N VAL A 167 4.71 9.38 4.94
CA VAL A 167 4.01 8.31 5.68
C VAL A 167 4.27 8.34 7.18
N THR A 168 5.28 9.09 7.61
CA THR A 168 5.58 9.34 9.03
C THR A 168 4.67 10.43 9.62
N ASN A 169 4.55 10.47 10.96
CA ASN A 169 3.78 11.47 11.72
C ASN A 169 2.30 11.56 11.30
N ASP A 170 1.64 10.41 11.14
CA ASP A 170 0.21 10.28 10.85
C ASP A 170 -0.26 11.03 9.59
N ARG A 171 0.63 11.12 8.59
CA ARG A 171 0.33 11.63 7.25
C ARG A 171 -0.33 10.53 6.42
N LEU A 172 0.22 10.10 5.30
CA LEU A 172 -0.40 9.09 4.44
C LEU A 172 -0.19 7.67 4.97
N ASP A 173 -1.06 6.72 4.61
CA ASP A 173 -0.90 5.32 5.00
C ASP A 173 0.27 4.67 4.23
N LEU A 174 0.39 4.98 2.94
CA LEU A 174 1.38 4.40 2.02
C LEU A 174 1.91 5.47 1.06
N CYS A 175 3.11 5.27 0.55
CA CYS A 175 3.58 5.90 -0.69
C CYS A 175 4.23 4.87 -1.61
N PHE A 176 4.18 5.11 -2.92
CA PHE A 176 4.86 4.28 -3.91
C PHE A 176 6.38 4.36 -3.77
N GLU A 177 7.04 3.19 -3.72
CA GLU A 177 8.49 3.09 -3.59
C GLU A 177 9.15 2.92 -4.97
N PHE A 178 9.39 4.04 -5.66
CA PHE A 178 9.99 4.08 -7.01
C PHE A 178 11.44 3.57 -7.04
N ASP A 179 12.23 3.95 -6.05
CA ASP A 179 13.64 3.57 -5.92
C ASP A 179 13.80 2.05 -5.77
N LEU A 180 12.89 1.42 -5.03
CA LEU A 180 12.82 -0.02 -4.90
C LEU A 180 12.35 -0.70 -6.19
N SER A 181 11.34 -0.16 -6.87
CA SER A 181 10.92 -0.64 -8.20
C SER A 181 12.11 -0.71 -9.17
N TYR A 182 12.89 0.37 -9.28
CA TYR A 182 14.07 0.41 -10.14
C TYR A 182 15.15 -0.60 -9.73
N ALA A 183 15.37 -0.78 -8.42
CA ALA A 183 16.33 -1.76 -7.92
C ALA A 183 15.92 -3.20 -8.26
N ILE A 184 14.63 -3.54 -8.17
CA ILE A 184 14.10 -4.87 -8.55
C ILE A 184 14.31 -5.11 -10.04
N LEU A 185 13.86 -4.17 -10.88
CA LEU A 185 13.99 -4.28 -12.34
C LEU A 185 15.46 -4.34 -12.77
N GLY A 186 16.33 -3.51 -12.19
CA GLY A 186 17.76 -3.47 -12.43
C GLY A 186 18.46 -4.78 -12.04
N ALA A 187 18.12 -5.34 -10.88
CA ALA A 187 18.70 -6.60 -10.40
C ALA A 187 18.37 -7.78 -11.32
N VAL A 188 17.10 -7.90 -11.74
CA VAL A 188 16.65 -8.94 -12.66
C VAL A 188 17.25 -8.76 -14.06
N ASN A 189 17.36 -7.53 -14.54
CA ASN A 189 17.99 -7.28 -15.85
C ASN A 189 19.49 -7.54 -15.86
N GLY A 190 20.18 -7.22 -14.78
CA GLY A 190 21.61 -7.44 -14.62
C GLY A 190 21.99 -8.86 -14.22
N GLY A 191 21.02 -9.71 -13.83
CA GLY A 191 21.31 -11.02 -13.25
C GLY A 191 22.13 -10.93 -11.95
N ASN A 192 21.95 -9.84 -11.19
CA ASN A 192 22.73 -9.54 -10.00
C ASN A 192 21.82 -8.89 -8.94
N ALA A 193 21.65 -9.58 -7.82
CA ALA A 193 20.79 -9.16 -6.72
C ALA A 193 21.55 -8.45 -5.57
N ALA A 194 22.87 -8.31 -5.65
CA ALA A 194 23.68 -7.74 -4.56
C ALA A 194 23.23 -6.32 -4.17
N GLY A 195 22.93 -5.47 -5.15
CA GLY A 195 22.43 -4.11 -4.89
C GLY A 195 21.02 -4.06 -4.31
N LEU A 196 20.18 -5.05 -4.65
CA LEU A 196 18.79 -5.10 -4.19
C LEU A 196 18.70 -5.37 -2.68
N GLY A 197 19.54 -6.26 -2.13
CA GLY A 197 19.58 -6.51 -0.69
C GLY A 197 19.92 -5.24 0.12
N GLY A 198 20.87 -4.44 -0.36
CA GLY A 198 21.22 -3.15 0.23
C GLY A 198 20.08 -2.12 0.14
N LYS A 199 19.42 -2.01 -1.02
CA LYS A 199 18.25 -1.13 -1.19
C LYS A 199 17.09 -1.56 -0.27
N MET A 200 16.84 -2.86 -0.12
CA MET A 200 15.80 -3.36 0.80
C MET A 200 16.12 -3.01 2.26
N ALA A 201 17.37 -3.18 2.69
CA ALA A 201 17.78 -2.78 4.04
C ALA A 201 17.62 -1.28 4.26
N GLN A 202 17.92 -0.45 3.25
CA GLN A 202 17.70 1.00 3.28
C GLN A 202 16.21 1.34 3.43
N VAL A 203 15.34 0.82 2.55
CA VAL A 203 13.90 1.08 2.59
C VAL A 203 13.32 0.62 3.93
N HIS A 204 13.67 -0.58 4.38
CA HIS A 204 13.18 -1.12 5.65
C HIS A 204 13.58 -0.27 6.88
N ALA A 205 14.72 0.43 6.81
CA ALA A 205 15.16 1.33 7.88
C ALA A 205 14.51 2.73 7.81
N LEU A 206 14.12 3.19 6.61
CA LEU A 206 13.54 4.51 6.40
C LEU A 206 12.05 4.57 6.73
N TYR A 207 11.32 3.52 6.37
CA TYR A 207 9.87 3.52 6.47
C TYR A 207 9.41 2.90 7.78
N PRO A 208 8.36 3.44 8.40
CA PRO A 208 7.62 2.67 9.37
C PRO A 208 7.03 1.43 8.71
N TYR A 209 6.75 0.45 9.55
CA TYR A 209 6.36 -0.88 9.13
C TYR A 209 5.12 -0.89 8.22
N LEU A 210 5.23 -1.56 7.06
CA LEU A 210 4.19 -1.66 6.01
C LEU A 210 3.64 -0.34 5.47
N GLN A 211 4.40 0.75 5.56
CA GLN A 211 3.96 2.06 5.05
C GLN A 211 4.48 2.42 3.65
N TYR A 212 4.70 1.43 2.79
CA TYR A 212 5.08 1.69 1.39
C TYR A 212 4.46 0.68 0.43
N ALA A 213 4.15 1.16 -0.76
CA ALA A 213 3.60 0.40 -1.87
C ALA A 213 4.72 -0.11 -2.78
N THR A 214 4.81 -1.43 -2.95
CA THR A 214 5.73 -2.06 -3.90
C THR A 214 5.05 -2.27 -5.24
N PHE A 215 5.77 -2.07 -6.33
CA PHE A 215 5.26 -2.25 -7.69
C PHE A 215 6.45 -2.42 -8.64
N LEU A 216 6.17 -2.77 -9.90
CA LEU A 216 7.20 -2.79 -10.94
C LEU A 216 7.12 -1.54 -11.79
N THR A 217 6.02 -1.32 -12.51
CA THR A 217 5.80 -0.09 -13.28
C THR A 217 4.34 0.34 -13.20
N ASN A 218 4.02 1.55 -13.68
CA ASN A 218 2.67 2.11 -13.65
C ASN A 218 2.29 2.75 -15.00
N HIS A 219 1.24 3.58 -15.01
CA HIS A 219 0.68 4.21 -16.20
C HIS A 219 1.52 5.37 -16.78
N ASP A 220 2.63 5.73 -16.14
CA ASP A 220 3.59 6.75 -16.58
C ASP A 220 4.99 6.18 -16.84
N GLN A 221 5.11 4.85 -16.81
CA GLN A 221 6.36 4.13 -17.03
C GLN A 221 6.19 3.10 -18.13
N ASP A 222 7.27 2.82 -18.86
CA ASP A 222 7.32 1.69 -19.79
C ASP A 222 6.82 0.42 -19.09
N ARG A 223 6.07 -0.42 -19.80
CA ARG A 223 5.54 -1.65 -19.20
C ARG A 223 6.67 -2.54 -18.72
N SER A 224 6.50 -3.16 -17.56
CA SER A 224 7.52 -4.02 -16.94
C SER A 224 8.03 -5.12 -17.90
N PHE A 225 7.17 -5.66 -18.77
CA PHE A 225 7.59 -6.64 -19.77
C PHE A 225 8.52 -6.06 -20.86
N ASN A 226 8.36 -4.79 -21.25
CA ASN A 226 9.31 -4.08 -22.12
C ASN A 226 10.64 -3.86 -21.40
N VAL A 227 10.58 -3.37 -20.16
CA VAL A 227 11.77 -3.09 -19.35
C VAL A 227 12.60 -4.37 -19.15
N LEU A 228 11.95 -5.52 -19.02
CA LEU A 228 12.59 -6.82 -18.83
C LEU A 228 12.95 -7.53 -20.14
N GLY A 229 12.85 -6.85 -21.30
CA GLY A 229 13.27 -7.38 -22.59
C GLY A 229 12.40 -8.51 -23.12
N PHE A 230 11.10 -8.50 -22.81
CA PHE A 230 10.11 -9.50 -23.22
C PHE A 230 10.41 -10.92 -22.73
N ASP A 231 11.21 -11.05 -21.67
CA ASP A 231 11.59 -12.32 -21.07
C ASP A 231 10.61 -12.71 -19.95
N GLN A 232 9.90 -13.82 -20.12
CA GLN A 232 8.93 -14.30 -19.14
C GLN A 232 9.59 -14.80 -17.85
N GLY A 233 10.81 -15.34 -17.89
CA GLY A 233 11.54 -15.74 -16.69
C GLY A 233 11.86 -14.52 -15.83
N LYS A 234 12.40 -13.47 -16.46
CA LYS A 234 12.61 -12.18 -15.78
C LYS A 234 11.32 -11.60 -15.21
N ALA A 235 10.23 -11.59 -15.99
CA ALA A 235 8.93 -11.12 -15.51
C ALA A 235 8.42 -11.92 -14.30
N LYS A 236 8.56 -13.25 -14.32
CA LYS A 236 8.23 -14.11 -13.16
C LYS A 236 9.11 -13.81 -11.95
N THR A 237 10.41 -13.60 -12.15
CA THR A 237 11.35 -13.28 -11.06
C THR A 237 11.00 -11.95 -10.42
N ALA A 238 10.81 -10.90 -11.23
CA ALA A 238 10.46 -9.56 -10.75
C ALA A 238 9.13 -9.57 -9.98
N ALA A 239 8.11 -10.26 -10.52
CA ALA A 239 6.84 -10.50 -9.84
C ALA A 239 7.03 -11.19 -8.49
N GLY A 240 7.81 -12.27 -8.49
CA GLY A 240 8.12 -13.04 -7.29
C GLY A 240 8.75 -12.16 -6.22
N LEU A 241 9.74 -11.33 -6.58
CA LEU A 241 10.42 -10.43 -5.66
C LEU A 241 9.45 -9.44 -5.00
N TYR A 242 8.71 -8.61 -5.74
CA TYR A 242 7.88 -7.57 -5.11
C TYR A 242 6.66 -8.13 -4.36
N LEU A 243 6.17 -9.32 -4.73
CA LEU A 243 5.06 -10.01 -4.06
C LEU A 243 5.51 -10.85 -2.84
N THR A 244 6.81 -11.11 -2.66
CA THR A 244 7.34 -11.84 -1.48
C THR A 244 8.17 -10.96 -0.55
N LEU A 245 8.67 -9.81 -1.02
CA LEU A 245 9.26 -8.75 -0.19
C LEU A 245 8.18 -8.02 0.65
N PRO A 246 8.59 -7.28 1.70
CA PRO A 246 7.68 -6.44 2.49
C PRO A 246 7.18 -5.24 1.69
N GLY A 247 6.06 -4.68 2.14
CA GLY A 247 5.33 -3.57 1.49
C GLY A 247 3.95 -4.02 1.01
N VAL A 248 3.17 -3.10 0.46
CA VAL A 248 1.83 -3.38 -0.09
C VAL A 248 1.93 -3.46 -1.63
N PRO A 249 1.75 -4.63 -2.25
CA PRO A 249 1.99 -4.79 -3.68
C PRO A 249 0.88 -4.17 -4.55
N PHE A 250 1.27 -3.46 -5.61
CA PHE A 250 0.42 -2.93 -6.65
C PHE A 250 0.81 -3.52 -8.00
N LEU A 251 -0.18 -4.07 -8.71
CA LEU A 251 -0.05 -4.63 -10.04
C LEU A 251 -0.65 -3.64 -11.06
N TYR A 252 0.08 -3.32 -12.12
CA TYR A 252 -0.47 -2.55 -13.24
C TYR A 252 -1.17 -3.47 -14.24
N TYR A 253 -2.36 -3.09 -14.71
CA TYR A 253 -3.19 -3.98 -15.54
C TYR A 253 -2.43 -4.50 -16.77
N GLY A 254 -2.50 -5.79 -17.03
CA GLY A 254 -1.84 -6.41 -18.17
C GLY A 254 -0.39 -6.83 -17.93
N GLU A 255 0.23 -6.44 -16.81
CA GLU A 255 1.52 -6.99 -16.37
C GLU A 255 1.44 -8.52 -16.22
N GLU A 256 0.33 -9.02 -15.69
CA GLU A 256 0.09 -10.43 -15.42
C GLU A 256 -0.07 -11.30 -16.68
N ILE A 257 -0.22 -10.68 -17.84
CA ILE A 257 -0.25 -11.36 -19.14
C ILE A 257 0.88 -10.92 -20.06
N GLY A 258 1.84 -10.13 -19.59
CA GLY A 258 2.96 -9.66 -20.43
C GLY A 258 2.53 -8.68 -21.53
N MET A 259 1.63 -7.74 -21.24
CA MET A 259 1.34 -6.64 -22.16
C MET A 259 2.58 -5.79 -22.42
N VAL A 260 2.70 -5.29 -23.66
CA VAL A 260 3.81 -4.43 -24.09
C VAL A 260 3.38 -2.97 -24.26
N GLY A 261 4.34 -2.06 -24.17
CA GLY A 261 4.12 -0.62 -24.30
C GLY A 261 5.33 0.15 -23.79
N ASN A 262 5.76 1.18 -24.52
CA ASN A 262 6.84 2.06 -24.12
C ASN A 262 6.70 3.46 -24.73
N GLY A 263 7.41 4.43 -24.14
CA GLY A 263 7.48 5.79 -24.63
C GLY A 263 6.21 6.58 -24.32
N ALA A 264 5.45 6.94 -25.36
CA ALA A 264 4.28 7.79 -25.21
C ALA A 264 3.21 7.13 -24.32
N HIS A 265 2.51 7.94 -23.52
CA HIS A 265 1.55 7.47 -22.52
C HIS A 265 0.45 6.60 -23.14
N GLU A 266 0.06 6.87 -24.38
CA GLU A 266 -0.97 6.12 -25.09
C GLU A 266 -0.53 4.67 -25.36
N TYR A 267 0.76 4.41 -25.53
CA TYR A 267 1.27 3.06 -25.79
C TYR A 267 1.39 2.22 -24.52
N ILE A 268 1.69 2.84 -23.38
CA ILE A 268 1.72 2.16 -22.07
C ILE A 268 0.32 2.00 -21.45
N ARG A 269 -0.68 2.72 -21.98
CA ARG A 269 -2.11 2.66 -21.59
C ARG A 269 -2.99 1.98 -22.64
N SER A 270 -2.40 1.17 -23.52
CA SER A 270 -3.13 0.49 -24.60
C SER A 270 -4.23 -0.45 -24.09
N PRO A 271 -5.27 -0.74 -24.90
CA PRO A 271 -6.39 -1.59 -24.48
C PRO A 271 -5.99 -2.97 -23.94
N MET A 272 -6.68 -3.42 -22.88
CA MET A 272 -6.46 -4.74 -22.28
C MET A 272 -6.70 -5.89 -23.27
N GLN A 273 -5.87 -6.93 -23.18
CA GLN A 273 -5.85 -8.05 -24.13
C GLN A 273 -6.61 -9.27 -23.56
N TRP A 274 -7.93 -9.34 -23.82
CA TRP A 274 -8.78 -10.40 -23.24
C TRP A 274 -8.75 -11.71 -24.02
N THR A 275 -8.80 -11.64 -25.35
CA THR A 275 -8.93 -12.83 -26.22
C THR A 275 -8.12 -12.67 -27.50
N THR A 276 -8.03 -13.73 -28.30
CA THR A 276 -7.46 -13.71 -29.65
C THR A 276 -8.41 -13.15 -30.72
N GLY A 277 -9.66 -12.84 -30.36
CA GLY A 277 -10.68 -12.34 -31.27
C GLY A 277 -10.49 -10.88 -31.69
N ALA A 278 -11.39 -10.41 -32.55
CA ALA A 278 -11.42 -9.00 -32.98
C ALA A 278 -11.46 -8.04 -31.78
N GLY A 279 -10.75 -6.92 -31.88
CA GLY A 279 -10.66 -5.95 -30.79
C GLY A 279 -9.93 -6.48 -29.54
N ALA A 280 -9.22 -7.62 -29.63
CA ALA A 280 -8.68 -8.38 -28.49
C ALA A 280 -9.73 -8.71 -27.42
N GLY A 281 -11.03 -8.69 -27.74
CA GLY A 281 -12.13 -8.77 -26.77
C GLY A 281 -12.33 -7.52 -25.89
N PHE A 282 -11.56 -6.45 -26.09
CA PHE A 282 -11.74 -5.18 -25.38
C PHE A 282 -12.97 -4.40 -25.85
N THR A 283 -13.20 -4.39 -27.16
CA THR A 283 -14.33 -3.68 -27.78
C THR A 283 -14.81 -4.41 -29.03
N THR A 284 -16.10 -4.31 -29.31
CA THR A 284 -16.69 -4.69 -30.60
C THR A 284 -16.67 -3.54 -31.61
N GLY A 285 -16.30 -2.32 -31.17
CA GLY A 285 -16.14 -1.14 -32.01
C GLY A 285 -14.68 -0.90 -32.40
N THR A 286 -14.32 0.37 -32.57
CA THR A 286 -12.93 0.79 -32.83
C THR A 286 -12.26 1.15 -31.49
N PRO A 287 -11.10 0.54 -31.15
CA PRO A 287 -10.41 0.93 -29.94
C PRO A 287 -9.85 2.35 -30.07
N TRP A 288 -9.84 3.10 -28.95
CA TRP A 288 -9.35 4.48 -28.93
C TRP A 288 -7.85 4.60 -29.27
N GLN A 289 -7.10 3.52 -29.04
CA GLN A 289 -5.71 3.36 -29.41
C GLN A 289 -5.49 1.98 -30.04
N ALA A 290 -4.48 1.86 -30.89
CA ALA A 290 -4.09 0.60 -31.50
C ALA A 290 -3.85 -0.50 -30.45
N LEU A 291 -4.29 -1.72 -30.78
CA LEU A 291 -3.99 -2.91 -29.99
C LEU A 291 -2.51 -3.23 -30.10
N ASN A 292 -1.90 -3.70 -29.02
CA ASN A 292 -0.54 -4.20 -29.07
C ASN A 292 -0.43 -5.42 -29.99
N ALA A 293 0.62 -5.48 -30.81
CA ALA A 293 0.82 -6.58 -31.76
C ALA A 293 0.93 -7.98 -31.11
N ASN A 294 1.24 -8.05 -29.81
CA ASN A 294 1.42 -9.32 -29.10
C ASN A 294 0.10 -9.94 -28.58
N TYR A 295 -1.07 -9.29 -28.72
CA TYR A 295 -2.35 -9.81 -28.20
C TYR A 295 -2.75 -11.22 -28.69
N PRO A 296 -2.41 -11.69 -29.90
CA PRO A 296 -2.77 -13.05 -30.32
C PRO A 296 -2.09 -14.13 -29.47
N GLN A 297 -0.93 -13.82 -28.89
CA GLN A 297 -0.16 -14.74 -28.06
C GLN A 297 -0.34 -14.45 -26.56
N PHE A 298 -0.33 -13.17 -26.19
CA PHE A 298 -0.41 -12.69 -24.82
C PHE A 298 -1.80 -12.12 -24.57
N ASN A 299 -2.73 -12.95 -24.12
CA ASN A 299 -4.06 -12.51 -23.73
C ASN A 299 -4.59 -13.37 -22.59
N VAL A 300 -5.61 -12.87 -21.88
CA VAL A 300 -6.18 -13.55 -20.72
C VAL A 300 -6.70 -14.95 -21.07
N ALA A 301 -7.46 -15.10 -22.16
CA ALA A 301 -8.03 -16.39 -22.54
C ALA A 301 -6.96 -17.46 -22.81
N THR A 302 -5.89 -17.11 -23.54
CA THR A 302 -4.74 -18.00 -23.75
C THR A 302 -4.02 -18.30 -22.44
N ALA A 303 -3.70 -17.28 -21.64
CA ALA A 303 -2.94 -17.43 -20.40
C ALA A 303 -3.69 -18.25 -19.34
N GLN A 304 -5.03 -18.21 -19.32
CA GLN A 304 -5.86 -19.01 -18.42
C GLN A 304 -5.78 -20.52 -18.67
N GLN A 305 -5.46 -20.94 -19.90
CA GLN A 305 -5.33 -22.36 -20.25
C GLN A 305 -3.94 -22.93 -19.93
N ASP A 306 -2.95 -22.08 -19.68
CA ASP A 306 -1.58 -22.47 -19.39
C ASP A 306 -1.25 -22.30 -17.90
N THR A 307 -1.01 -23.42 -17.21
CA THR A 307 -0.64 -23.45 -15.78
C THR A 307 0.74 -22.86 -15.51
N GLN A 308 1.57 -22.69 -16.54
CA GLN A 308 2.90 -22.09 -16.48
C GLN A 308 2.92 -20.64 -17.00
N SER A 309 1.77 -20.07 -17.36
CA SER A 309 1.69 -18.68 -17.81
C SER A 309 2.07 -17.68 -16.72
N LEU A 310 2.36 -16.43 -17.13
CA LEU A 310 2.50 -15.32 -16.19
C LEU A 310 1.24 -15.17 -15.33
N LEU A 311 0.04 -15.27 -15.91
CA LEU A 311 -1.22 -15.11 -15.17
C LEU A 311 -1.36 -16.17 -14.07
N SER A 312 -1.06 -17.42 -14.39
CA SER A 312 -1.05 -18.51 -13.41
C SER A 312 -0.01 -18.30 -12.32
N TRP A 313 1.16 -17.75 -12.67
CA TRP A 313 2.20 -17.38 -11.71
C TRP A 313 1.76 -16.26 -10.75
N TYR A 314 1.20 -15.17 -11.25
CA TYR A 314 0.66 -14.09 -10.42
C TYR A 314 -0.43 -14.59 -9.47
N LYS A 315 -1.33 -15.45 -9.95
CA LYS A 315 -2.33 -16.09 -9.09
C LYS A 315 -1.69 -16.90 -7.97
N ARG A 316 -0.68 -17.73 -8.26
CA ARG A 316 0.04 -18.48 -7.23
C ARG A 316 0.69 -17.57 -6.20
N LEU A 317 1.40 -16.52 -6.63
CA LEU A 317 2.02 -15.54 -5.73
C LEU A 317 0.99 -14.83 -4.83
N VAL A 318 -0.13 -14.39 -5.40
CA VAL A 318 -1.19 -13.71 -4.63
C VAL A 318 -1.83 -14.67 -3.62
N HIS A 319 -2.10 -15.93 -4.00
CA HIS A 319 -2.62 -16.94 -3.08
C HIS A 319 -1.62 -17.27 -1.95
N ALA A 320 -0.35 -17.47 -2.29
CA ALA A 320 0.72 -17.71 -1.32
C ALA A 320 0.87 -16.55 -0.33
N ARG A 321 0.90 -15.32 -0.84
CA ARG A 321 0.95 -14.11 0.01
C ARG A 321 -0.27 -14.04 0.90
N ASN A 322 -1.49 -14.14 0.37
CA ASN A 322 -2.72 -14.04 1.17
C ASN A 322 -2.84 -15.15 2.22
N GLY A 323 -2.35 -16.35 1.92
CA GLY A 323 -2.31 -17.48 2.85
C GLY A 323 -1.19 -17.41 3.89
N SER A 324 -0.24 -16.48 3.78
CA SER A 324 0.93 -16.38 4.64
C SER A 324 0.93 -15.08 5.46
N PRO A 325 0.76 -15.12 6.80
CA PRO A 325 0.92 -13.94 7.64
C PRO A 325 2.34 -13.38 7.57
N ALA A 326 3.38 -14.20 7.41
CA ALA A 326 4.76 -13.75 7.21
C ALA A 326 4.98 -12.99 5.89
N LEU A 327 4.39 -13.42 4.77
CA LEU A 327 4.55 -12.68 3.51
C LEU A 327 3.77 -11.35 3.54
N ARG A 328 2.57 -11.32 4.14
CA ARG A 328 1.77 -10.08 4.28
C ARG A 328 2.35 -9.11 5.29
N ARG A 329 2.74 -9.62 6.46
CA ARG A 329 3.03 -8.85 7.67
C ARG A 329 4.21 -9.38 8.47
N GLY A 330 5.10 -10.15 7.86
CA GLY A 330 6.36 -10.50 8.48
C GLY A 330 7.37 -9.38 8.38
N ASN A 331 8.20 -9.29 9.42
CA ASN A 331 9.48 -8.62 9.36
C ASN A 331 10.35 -9.17 8.22
N CYS A 332 11.43 -8.49 7.87
CA CYS A 332 12.38 -8.97 6.86
C CYS A 332 13.80 -8.96 7.39
N ALA A 333 14.50 -10.07 7.22
CA ALA A 333 15.92 -10.17 7.47
C ALA A 333 16.61 -10.67 6.19
N MET A 334 17.41 -9.79 5.57
CA MET A 334 18.25 -10.18 4.43
C MET A 334 19.36 -11.13 4.89
N LEU A 335 19.62 -12.18 4.11
CA LEU A 335 20.70 -13.12 4.38
C LEU A 335 21.90 -12.82 3.48
N ALA A 336 23.11 -13.02 3.99
CA ALA A 336 24.30 -13.00 3.14
C ALA A 336 24.29 -14.26 2.26
N VAL A 337 24.69 -14.13 0.99
CA VAL A 337 24.70 -15.25 0.02
C VAL A 337 26.06 -15.41 -0.63
N SER A 338 26.39 -16.62 -1.07
CA SER A 338 27.65 -16.91 -1.79
C SER A 338 27.61 -16.51 -3.27
N GLU A 339 26.42 -16.32 -3.85
CA GLU A 339 26.21 -16.05 -5.28
C GLU A 339 25.57 -14.67 -5.51
N ALA A 340 26.19 -13.84 -6.35
CA ALA A 340 25.71 -12.49 -6.61
C ALA A 340 24.34 -12.44 -7.33
N ALA A 341 23.99 -13.50 -8.07
CA ALA A 341 22.69 -13.63 -8.72
C ALA A 341 21.57 -14.04 -7.76
N ALA A 342 21.91 -14.55 -6.57
CA ALA A 342 20.94 -15.00 -5.58
C ALA A 342 20.50 -13.86 -4.66
N LEU A 343 19.24 -13.89 -4.25
CA LEU A 343 18.72 -13.14 -3.11
C LEU A 343 18.11 -14.14 -2.13
N ALA A 344 18.50 -14.05 -0.85
CA ALA A 344 17.90 -14.86 0.21
C ALA A 344 17.50 -13.94 1.37
N TYR A 345 16.31 -14.16 1.91
CA TYR A 345 15.79 -13.40 3.05
C TYR A 345 14.72 -14.18 3.80
N VAL A 346 14.57 -13.86 5.08
CA VAL A 346 13.55 -14.45 5.94
C VAL A 346 12.44 -13.44 6.15
N ARG A 347 11.21 -13.88 5.92
CA ARG A 347 9.98 -13.19 6.33
C ARG A 347 9.43 -13.87 7.58
N ALA A 348 9.26 -13.14 8.67
CA ALA A 348 8.83 -13.74 9.94
C ALA A 348 7.88 -12.84 10.73
N ASP A 349 6.82 -13.43 11.28
CA ASP A 349 6.04 -12.85 12.37
C ASP A 349 5.83 -13.88 13.50
N SER A 350 4.98 -13.55 14.48
CA SER A 350 4.71 -14.44 15.62
C SER A 350 4.04 -15.77 15.24
N GLN A 351 3.50 -15.89 14.01
CA GLN A 351 2.73 -17.05 13.56
C GLN A 351 3.49 -17.89 12.54
N GLN A 352 4.39 -17.31 11.76
CA GLN A 352 5.04 -18.00 10.66
C GLN A 352 6.43 -17.45 10.35
N VAL A 353 7.32 -18.34 9.93
CA VAL A 353 8.62 -18.02 9.35
C VAL A 353 8.67 -18.58 7.93
N VAL A 354 9.12 -17.77 6.97
CA VAL A 354 9.25 -18.12 5.56
C VAL A 354 10.64 -17.74 5.06
N LEU A 355 11.39 -18.70 4.52
CA LEU A 355 12.62 -18.45 3.80
C LEU A 355 12.31 -18.20 2.31
N CYS A 356 12.57 -17.00 1.84
CA CYS A 356 12.41 -16.61 0.45
C CYS A 356 13.76 -16.64 -0.27
N LEU A 357 13.77 -17.26 -1.45
CA LEU A 357 14.94 -17.38 -2.32
C LEU A 357 14.57 -16.93 -3.73
N ALA A 358 15.46 -16.20 -4.39
CA ALA A 358 15.29 -15.79 -5.78
C ALA A 358 16.61 -15.83 -6.55
N ASN A 359 16.57 -16.29 -7.80
CA ASN A 359 17.68 -16.25 -8.75
C ASN A 359 17.36 -15.23 -9.84
N THR A 360 18.17 -14.17 -9.92
CA THR A 360 17.98 -13.10 -10.92
C THR A 360 18.56 -13.44 -12.28
N SER A 361 19.38 -14.49 -12.38
CA SER A 361 20.06 -14.89 -13.63
C SER A 361 19.31 -16.02 -14.36
N ALA A 362 19.61 -16.20 -15.65
CA ALA A 362 19.07 -17.29 -16.46
C ALA A 362 19.73 -18.65 -16.17
N GLY A 363 20.92 -18.65 -15.54
CA GLY A 363 21.65 -19.88 -15.20
C GLY A 363 21.14 -20.46 -13.88
N ALA A 364 21.11 -21.79 -13.76
CA ALA A 364 20.82 -22.42 -12.49
C ALA A 364 21.95 -22.16 -11.48
N LEU A 365 21.58 -21.95 -10.22
CA LEU A 365 22.49 -21.85 -9.08
C LEU A 365 22.42 -23.16 -8.31
N ALA A 366 23.54 -23.87 -8.21
CA ALA A 366 23.62 -25.17 -7.53
C ALA A 366 24.59 -25.09 -6.35
N GLY A 367 24.14 -25.53 -5.18
CA GLY A 367 24.97 -25.60 -3.97
C GLY A 367 25.38 -24.23 -3.40
N PHE A 368 24.67 -23.16 -3.72
CA PHE A 368 24.95 -21.86 -3.11
C PHE A 368 24.58 -21.88 -1.63
N THR A 369 25.17 -20.95 -0.86
CA THR A 369 24.88 -20.83 0.57
C THR A 369 24.21 -19.51 0.88
N ALA A 370 23.46 -19.53 1.98
CA ALA A 370 22.97 -18.33 2.65
C ALA A 370 23.39 -18.38 4.14
N THR A 371 23.67 -17.24 4.75
CA THR A 371 24.01 -17.16 6.18
C THR A 371 22.99 -16.28 6.89
N ALA A 372 22.31 -16.85 7.87
CA ALA A 372 21.38 -16.15 8.75
C ALA A 372 22.03 -15.78 10.08
N THR A 373 21.59 -14.65 10.65
CA THR A 373 21.88 -14.39 12.06
C THR A 373 20.95 -15.26 12.92
N ALA A 374 21.38 -15.62 14.12
CA ALA A 374 20.54 -16.40 15.04
C ALA A 374 19.20 -15.73 15.38
N ALA A 375 19.13 -14.39 15.26
CA ALA A 375 17.89 -13.65 15.37
C ALA A 375 17.00 -13.87 14.14
N ALA A 376 17.55 -13.75 12.92
CA ALA A 376 16.82 -13.96 11.68
C ALA A 376 16.27 -15.38 11.52
N LEU A 377 17.09 -16.38 11.82
CA LEU A 377 16.71 -17.78 11.79
C LEU A 377 17.65 -18.56 12.70
N ALA A 378 17.09 -19.21 13.73
CA ALA A 378 17.89 -19.95 14.69
C ALA A 378 18.53 -21.20 14.06
N PRO A 379 19.66 -21.70 14.61
CA PRO A 379 20.18 -23.00 14.24
C PRO A 379 19.18 -24.12 14.50
N GLY A 380 19.06 -25.07 13.57
CA GLY A 380 18.13 -26.19 13.68
C GLY A 380 17.78 -26.82 12.33
N ASP A 381 17.06 -27.93 12.41
CA ASP A 381 16.47 -28.58 11.25
C ASP A 381 15.01 -28.15 11.12
N TYR A 382 14.65 -27.66 9.94
CA TYR A 382 13.33 -27.16 9.62
C TYR A 382 12.70 -28.01 8.53
N LEU A 383 11.47 -28.48 8.77
CA LEU A 383 10.64 -28.97 7.68
C LEU A 383 10.13 -27.76 6.89
N ALA A 384 10.49 -27.69 5.62
CA ALA A 384 10.24 -26.59 4.72
C ALA A 384 9.23 -27.00 3.64
N VAL A 385 8.14 -26.25 3.51
CA VAL A 385 7.11 -26.44 2.46
C VAL A 385 7.07 -25.20 1.59
N ASP A 386 7.27 -25.33 0.28
CA ASP A 386 7.17 -24.19 -0.62
C ASP A 386 5.72 -23.72 -0.75
N LEU A 387 5.48 -22.44 -0.47
CA LEU A 387 4.18 -21.81 -0.62
C LEU A 387 3.77 -21.64 -2.09
N LEU A 388 4.73 -21.69 -3.03
CA LEU A 388 4.50 -21.52 -4.46
C LEU A 388 4.32 -22.86 -5.19
N ASP A 389 4.84 -23.94 -4.62
CA ASP A 389 4.59 -25.34 -5.01
C ASP A 389 4.51 -26.23 -3.75
N PRO A 390 3.31 -26.43 -3.18
CA PRO A 390 3.16 -27.20 -1.93
C PRO A 390 3.60 -28.67 -2.02
N ALA A 391 3.85 -29.21 -3.22
CA ALA A 391 4.43 -30.53 -3.39
C ALA A 391 5.95 -30.55 -3.12
N ASP A 392 6.64 -29.41 -3.22
CA ASP A 392 8.05 -29.25 -2.87
C ASP A 392 8.19 -29.11 -1.35
N THR A 393 8.45 -30.24 -0.71
CA THR A 393 8.75 -30.33 0.72
C THR A 393 10.16 -30.86 0.91
N ARG A 394 10.94 -30.19 1.78
CA ARG A 394 12.34 -30.55 2.06
C ARG A 394 12.73 -30.25 3.50
N THR A 395 13.91 -30.70 3.90
CA THR A 395 14.53 -30.30 5.17
C THR A 395 15.55 -29.21 4.89
N ILE A 396 15.48 -28.10 5.62
CA ILE A 396 16.46 -27.02 5.60
C ILE A 396 17.19 -27.03 6.95
N THR A 397 18.49 -27.23 6.91
CA THR A 397 19.35 -27.20 8.09
C THR A 397 20.04 -25.84 8.18
N VAL A 398 19.88 -25.19 9.32
CA VAL A 398 20.63 -23.99 9.71
C VAL A 398 21.70 -24.42 10.69
N ALA A 399 22.96 -24.33 10.29
CA ALA A 399 24.09 -24.72 11.12
C ALA A 399 24.27 -23.78 12.33
N ALA A 400 25.13 -24.16 13.28
CA ALA A 400 25.35 -23.40 14.50
C ALA A 400 25.88 -21.96 14.26
N ASP A 401 26.57 -21.74 13.14
CA ASP A 401 27.05 -20.44 12.67
C ASP A 401 26.03 -19.70 11.78
N GLY A 402 24.82 -20.26 11.62
CA GLY A 402 23.75 -19.71 10.78
C GLY A 402 23.85 -20.08 9.31
N LEU A 403 24.82 -20.89 8.90
CA LEU A 403 24.99 -21.31 7.51
C LEU A 403 23.85 -22.25 7.06
N ILE A 404 23.26 -21.93 5.92
CA ILE A 404 22.34 -22.75 5.16
C ILE A 404 23.06 -23.15 3.87
N ALA A 405 23.40 -24.44 3.75
CA ALA A 405 24.18 -24.96 2.63
C ALA A 405 23.30 -25.76 1.66
N GLY A 406 23.82 -26.01 0.44
CA GLY A 406 23.16 -26.90 -0.52
C GLY A 406 21.88 -26.31 -1.12
N LEU A 407 21.74 -24.99 -1.16
CA LEU A 407 20.59 -24.35 -1.80
C LEU A 407 20.72 -24.45 -3.32
N GLU A 408 19.58 -24.65 -3.98
CA GLU A 408 19.49 -24.80 -5.43
C GLU A 408 18.32 -23.96 -5.95
N LEU A 409 18.55 -23.30 -7.09
CA LEU A 409 17.52 -22.58 -7.83
C LEU A 409 17.75 -22.73 -9.34
N GLY A 410 16.71 -23.04 -10.08
CA GLY A 410 16.69 -22.89 -11.54
C GLY A 410 16.90 -21.44 -11.97
N GLY A 411 17.15 -21.25 -13.27
CA GLY A 411 17.22 -19.91 -13.86
C GLY A 411 15.92 -19.15 -13.66
N HIS A 412 16.00 -17.89 -13.22
CA HIS A 412 14.84 -17.03 -12.96
C HIS A 412 13.83 -17.59 -11.94
N GLU A 413 14.29 -18.49 -11.07
CA GLU A 413 13.43 -19.17 -10.12
C GLU A 413 13.23 -18.37 -8.83
N VAL A 414 12.03 -18.45 -8.27
CA VAL A 414 11.66 -17.91 -6.95
C VAL A 414 11.01 -19.03 -6.14
N ARG A 415 11.37 -19.11 -4.85
CA ARG A 415 10.83 -20.08 -3.87
C ARG A 415 10.52 -19.37 -2.55
N ALA A 416 9.48 -19.80 -1.86
CA ALA A 416 9.09 -19.25 -0.55
C ALA A 416 8.72 -20.39 0.41
N TYR A 417 9.70 -20.89 1.15
CA TYR A 417 9.55 -22.04 2.03
C TYR A 417 9.02 -21.63 3.41
N ALA A 418 7.81 -22.03 3.75
CA ALA A 418 7.33 -21.96 5.13
C ALA A 418 8.05 -23.01 5.99
N LEU A 419 8.68 -22.54 7.08
CA LEU A 419 9.51 -23.37 7.94
C LEU A 419 8.73 -23.80 9.18
N THR A 420 8.82 -25.09 9.52
CA THR A 420 8.24 -25.68 10.72
C THR A 420 9.34 -26.33 11.57
N SER A 421 9.15 -26.32 12.90
CA SER A 421 10.05 -26.71 14.02
C SER A 421 11.14 -25.71 14.46
N ALA A 422 11.27 -25.55 15.79
CA ALA A 422 12.04 -24.55 16.57
C ALA A 422 11.44 -23.13 16.58
N SER A 423 10.68 -22.83 17.65
CA SER A 423 10.16 -21.52 18.10
C SER A 423 10.37 -20.34 17.14
N ALA A 424 9.28 -19.86 16.54
CA ALA A 424 9.28 -18.59 15.80
C ALA A 424 9.72 -17.47 16.75
N VAL A 425 10.91 -16.92 16.52
CA VAL A 425 11.40 -15.72 17.20
C VAL A 425 11.39 -14.60 16.17
N ASP A 426 10.81 -13.47 16.52
CA ASP A 426 10.89 -12.25 15.72
C ASP A 426 12.37 -11.84 15.54
N PRO A 427 12.88 -11.76 14.29
CA PRO A 427 14.27 -11.41 13.99
C PRO A 427 14.82 -10.14 14.60
N ARG A 428 13.97 -9.22 15.05
CA ARG A 428 14.42 -7.95 15.62
C ARG A 428 13.98 -7.74 17.05
N GLY A 429 13.09 -8.58 17.60
CA GLY A 429 12.48 -8.34 18.92
C GLY A 429 11.78 -6.98 19.06
N GLU A 430 11.67 -6.21 17.97
CA GLU A 430 10.87 -5.01 17.90
C GLU A 430 9.43 -5.48 17.84
N GLN A 431 8.58 -4.98 18.75
CA GLN A 431 7.14 -5.20 18.64
C GLN A 431 6.71 -4.80 17.23
N LEU A 432 6.46 -5.80 16.38
CA LEU A 432 5.70 -5.63 15.16
C LEU A 432 4.48 -4.79 15.55
N PRO A 433 4.14 -3.76 14.78
CA PRO A 433 2.78 -3.29 14.77
C PRO A 433 1.96 -4.49 14.30
N ARG A 434 1.49 -5.27 15.29
CA ARG A 434 0.26 -6.01 15.19
C ARG A 434 -0.68 -4.98 14.57
N THR A 435 -1.29 -5.27 13.43
CA THR A 435 -2.55 -4.58 13.09
C THR A 435 -3.36 -4.59 14.38
N GLY A 436 -3.45 -3.42 15.03
CA GLY A 436 -3.36 -3.33 16.48
C GLY A 436 -4.41 -4.17 17.18
N LEU A 437 -4.15 -4.50 18.44
CA LEU A 437 -5.26 -4.60 19.39
C LEU A 437 -6.20 -3.42 19.10
N LEU A 438 -7.41 -3.73 18.64
CA LEU A 438 -8.38 -2.74 18.21
C LEU A 438 -9.48 -2.69 19.25
N LEU A 439 -9.84 -1.48 19.65
CA LEU A 439 -11.05 -1.20 20.41
C LEU A 439 -11.72 -0.04 19.69
N GLU A 440 -12.80 -0.33 18.98
CA GLU A 440 -13.53 0.67 18.20
C GLU A 440 -14.31 1.61 19.13
N GLN A 441 -14.69 2.76 18.59
CA GLN A 441 -15.62 3.66 19.25
C GLN A 441 -16.98 2.95 19.43
N ASN A 442 -17.52 2.95 20.65
CA ASN A 442 -18.80 2.31 20.95
C ASN A 442 -19.94 2.95 20.11
N HIS A 443 -20.91 2.15 19.68
CA HIS A 443 -22.08 2.63 18.93
C HIS A 443 -23.39 2.09 19.53
N PRO A 444 -24.41 2.94 19.77
CA PRO A 444 -24.40 4.40 19.62
C PRO A 444 -23.49 5.12 20.64
N ASN A 445 -23.06 6.35 20.34
CA ASN A 445 -22.38 7.25 21.29
C ASN A 445 -22.71 8.72 20.95
N PRO A 446 -23.42 9.49 21.80
CA PRO A 446 -23.94 9.10 23.12
C PRO A 446 -25.00 7.99 23.04
N PHE A 447 -25.19 7.23 24.11
CA PHE A 447 -26.15 6.12 24.16
C PHE A 447 -27.14 6.23 25.33
N ASN A 448 -28.28 5.54 25.19
CA ASN A 448 -29.30 5.35 26.22
C ASN A 448 -30.15 4.10 25.90
N PRO A 449 -30.31 3.11 26.79
CA PRO A 449 -29.48 2.84 27.97
C PRO A 449 -28.20 2.06 27.63
N SER A 450 -28.08 1.53 26.40
CA SER A 450 -27.03 0.57 26.04
C SER A 450 -26.24 0.94 24.78
N THR A 451 -25.01 0.47 24.71
CA THR A 451 -24.12 0.58 23.55
C THR A 451 -23.49 -0.76 23.21
N THR A 452 -23.11 -0.92 21.95
CA THR A 452 -22.21 -1.97 21.47
C THR A 452 -20.77 -1.48 21.49
N ILE A 453 -19.82 -2.34 21.87
CA ILE A 453 -18.37 -2.13 21.82
C ILE A 453 -17.78 -3.23 20.94
N ARG A 454 -17.06 -2.86 19.88
CA ARG A 454 -16.37 -3.79 18.99
C ARG A 454 -14.88 -3.78 19.24
N TYR A 455 -14.26 -4.95 19.12
CA TYR A 455 -12.83 -5.12 19.32
C TYR A 455 -12.26 -6.13 18.34
N ALA A 456 -10.95 -6.07 18.10
CA ALA A 456 -10.23 -7.11 17.37
C ALA A 456 -8.95 -7.49 18.10
N LEU A 457 -8.75 -8.80 18.25
CA LEU A 457 -7.55 -9.38 18.83
C LEU A 457 -6.60 -9.85 17.72
N PRO A 458 -5.33 -9.39 17.73
CA PRO A 458 -4.37 -9.73 16.69
C PRO A 458 -3.88 -11.19 16.78
N GLU A 459 -3.99 -11.80 17.96
CA GLU A 459 -3.64 -13.18 18.25
C GLU A 459 -4.56 -13.73 19.34
N ALA A 460 -4.61 -15.06 19.45
CA ALA A 460 -5.31 -15.69 20.56
C ALA A 460 -4.53 -15.46 21.85
N GLY A 461 -5.19 -15.04 22.91
CA GLY A 461 -4.51 -14.64 24.14
C GLY A 461 -5.48 -14.18 25.22
N ARG A 462 -4.94 -13.83 26.38
CA ARG A 462 -5.75 -13.28 27.47
C ARG A 462 -6.20 -11.87 27.10
N ALA A 463 -7.50 -11.61 27.22
CA ALA A 463 -8.10 -10.32 26.97
C ALA A 463 -9.08 -9.96 28.09
N ARG A 464 -9.06 -8.69 28.49
CA ARG A 464 -9.93 -8.14 29.52
C ARG A 464 -10.51 -6.81 29.07
N LEU A 465 -11.83 -6.68 29.00
CA LEU A 465 -12.53 -5.43 28.70
C LEU A 465 -13.28 -4.95 29.94
N GLY A 466 -12.83 -3.84 30.52
CA GLY A 466 -13.47 -3.19 31.67
C GLY A 466 -14.07 -1.83 31.32
N ILE A 467 -15.06 -1.39 32.10
CA ILE A 467 -15.65 -0.06 32.04
C ILE A 467 -15.23 0.74 33.28
N TYR A 468 -14.80 1.99 33.08
CA TYR A 468 -14.25 2.86 34.10
C TYR A 468 -14.94 4.23 34.12
N ASP A 469 -15.05 4.84 35.29
CA ASP A 469 -15.44 6.26 35.40
C ASP A 469 -14.26 7.22 35.13
N VAL A 470 -14.55 8.53 35.10
CA VAL A 470 -13.54 9.58 34.89
C VAL A 470 -12.45 9.64 35.97
N ALA A 471 -12.68 9.05 37.15
CA ALA A 471 -11.68 8.95 38.21
C ALA A 471 -10.83 7.67 38.08
N GLY A 472 -11.05 6.87 37.03
CA GLY A 472 -10.34 5.62 36.77
C GLY A 472 -10.81 4.44 37.64
N ARG A 473 -11.93 4.57 38.35
CA ARG A 473 -12.51 3.46 39.12
C ARG A 473 -13.26 2.52 38.19
N GLU A 474 -12.97 1.24 38.31
CA GLU A 474 -13.64 0.18 37.55
C GLU A 474 -15.09 0.00 38.02
N LEU A 475 -16.02 0.05 37.08
CA LEU A 475 -17.45 -0.07 37.30
C LEU A 475 -17.97 -1.45 36.91
N ALA A 476 -17.48 -2.01 35.80
CA ALA A 476 -17.91 -3.31 35.28
C ALA A 476 -16.79 -3.98 34.49
N VAL A 477 -16.84 -5.31 34.40
CA VAL A 477 -15.98 -6.12 33.52
C VAL A 477 -16.88 -6.84 32.55
N LEU A 478 -16.73 -6.55 31.27
CA LEU A 478 -17.57 -7.15 30.21
C LEU A 478 -16.95 -8.45 29.69
N LEU A 479 -15.63 -8.52 29.69
CA LEU A 479 -14.86 -9.67 29.21
C LEU A 479 -13.62 -9.83 30.11
N ASP A 480 -13.31 -11.06 30.52
CA ASP A 480 -12.03 -11.43 31.15
C ASP A 480 -11.77 -12.92 30.90
N GLY A 481 -10.84 -13.23 29.99
CA GLY A 481 -10.52 -14.61 29.66
C GLY A 481 -9.63 -14.77 28.44
N THR A 482 -9.34 -16.01 28.06
CA THR A 482 -8.60 -16.33 26.83
C THR A 482 -9.54 -16.35 25.64
N LEU A 483 -9.25 -15.54 24.63
CA LEU A 483 -10.02 -15.46 23.39
C LEU A 483 -9.19 -15.88 22.18
N ALA A 484 -9.86 -16.30 21.12
CA ALA A 484 -9.24 -16.53 19.81
C ALA A 484 -8.89 -15.19 19.14
N ALA A 485 -7.95 -15.23 18.20
CA ALA A 485 -7.68 -14.09 17.31
C ALA A 485 -8.91 -13.78 16.45
N GLY A 486 -9.14 -12.51 16.15
CA GLY A 486 -10.27 -12.06 15.32
C GLY A 486 -11.11 -10.97 15.98
N ALA A 487 -12.19 -10.59 15.29
CA ALA A 487 -13.12 -9.55 15.75
C ALA A 487 -14.15 -10.12 16.73
N GLY A 488 -14.60 -9.28 17.66
CA GLY A 488 -15.65 -9.57 18.61
C GLY A 488 -16.49 -8.33 18.92
N GLU A 489 -17.70 -8.57 19.42
CA GLU A 489 -18.66 -7.52 19.78
C GLU A 489 -19.23 -7.82 21.16
N ILE A 490 -19.37 -6.79 22.00
CA ILE A 490 -19.97 -6.91 23.32
C ILE A 490 -20.84 -5.70 23.67
N ARG A 491 -21.99 -5.97 24.27
CA ARG A 491 -22.96 -4.95 24.66
C ARG A 491 -22.77 -4.54 26.12
N TRP A 492 -22.81 -3.24 26.39
CA TRP A 492 -22.93 -2.69 27.75
C TRP A 492 -24.26 -1.94 27.89
N ASP A 493 -24.97 -2.16 28.99
CA ASP A 493 -26.30 -1.64 29.27
C ASP A 493 -26.33 -0.48 30.29
N GLY A 494 -25.15 0.09 30.58
CA GLY A 494 -25.05 1.21 31.52
C GLY A 494 -25.20 0.79 32.99
N THR A 495 -24.83 -0.45 33.34
CA THR A 495 -24.85 -0.96 34.72
C THR A 495 -23.43 -1.19 35.30
N ASP A 496 -23.30 -1.12 36.63
CA ASP A 496 -22.10 -1.52 37.36
C ASP A 496 -22.05 -3.04 37.63
N ALA A 497 -20.99 -3.55 38.26
CA ALA A 497 -20.79 -4.96 38.58
C ALA A 497 -21.87 -5.57 39.50
N ARG A 498 -22.75 -4.75 40.11
CA ARG A 498 -23.89 -5.20 40.93
C ARG A 498 -25.21 -5.14 40.16
N GLY A 499 -25.18 -4.78 38.88
CA GLY A 499 -26.36 -4.59 38.04
C GLY A 499 -27.09 -3.26 38.32
N VAL A 500 -26.45 -2.31 38.99
CA VAL A 500 -27.06 -1.01 39.30
C VAL A 500 -26.75 -0.01 38.19
N ALA A 501 -27.77 0.67 37.67
CA ALA A 501 -27.62 1.66 36.60
C ALA A 501 -26.71 2.82 37.03
N VAL A 502 -25.70 3.14 36.21
CA VAL A 502 -24.77 4.25 36.46
C VAL A 502 -25.40 5.60 36.07
N GLY A 503 -24.83 6.72 36.51
CA GLY A 503 -25.35 8.07 36.21
C GLY A 503 -25.13 8.49 34.76
N ALA A 504 -25.84 9.52 34.26
CA ALA A 504 -25.46 10.13 32.98
C ALA A 504 -24.06 10.75 33.11
N GLY A 505 -23.21 10.61 32.10
CA GLY A 505 -21.81 11.05 32.17
C GLY A 505 -20.87 10.37 31.19
N VAL A 506 -19.58 10.67 31.35
CA VAL A 506 -18.49 10.10 30.54
C VAL A 506 -17.91 8.87 31.23
N TYR A 507 -17.69 7.82 30.45
CA TYR A 507 -17.10 6.55 30.86
C TYR A 507 -16.01 6.15 29.88
N PHE A 508 -15.15 5.19 30.25
CA PHE A 508 -14.10 4.66 29.39
C PHE A 508 -14.18 3.14 29.33
N ALA A 509 -14.22 2.58 28.12
CA ALA A 509 -13.97 1.16 27.90
C ALA A 509 -12.46 0.96 27.75
N ARG A 510 -11.88 0.00 28.47
CA ARG A 510 -10.45 -0.33 28.43
C ARG A 510 -10.28 -1.81 28.09
N LEU A 511 -9.65 -2.10 26.95
CA LEU A 511 -9.29 -3.44 26.52
C LEU A 511 -7.82 -3.69 26.83
N GLU A 512 -7.54 -4.69 27.65
CA GLU A 512 -6.22 -5.08 28.12
C GLU A 512 -5.90 -6.48 27.58
N THR A 513 -4.72 -6.64 26.98
CA THR A 513 -4.19 -7.93 26.52
C THR A 513 -2.71 -8.03 26.85
N ASP A 514 -2.14 -9.23 26.70
CA ASP A 514 -0.69 -9.44 26.80
C ASP A 514 0.10 -8.57 25.79
N GLY A 515 -0.54 -8.14 24.69
CA GLY A 515 0.04 -7.28 23.65
C GLY A 515 -0.19 -5.77 23.81
N GLY A 516 -0.83 -5.31 24.89
CA GLY A 516 -1.04 -3.88 25.18
C GLY A 516 -2.47 -3.52 25.61
N THR A 517 -2.72 -2.21 25.74
CA THR A 517 -3.99 -1.65 26.20
C THR A 517 -4.59 -0.67 25.19
N ARG A 518 -5.91 -0.66 25.05
CA ARG A 518 -6.69 0.34 24.27
C ARG A 518 -7.80 0.92 25.12
N LEU A 519 -8.18 2.15 24.80
CA LEU A 519 -9.18 2.93 25.53
C LEU A 519 -10.15 3.57 24.53
N ALA A 520 -11.44 3.53 24.84
CA ALA A 520 -12.48 4.23 24.09
C ALA A 520 -13.36 5.04 25.05
N LYS A 521 -13.59 6.33 24.73
CA LYS A 521 -14.42 7.23 25.54
C LYS A 521 -15.89 7.05 25.15
N MET A 522 -16.76 6.84 26.13
CA MET A 522 -18.19 6.62 25.94
C MET A 522 -19.00 7.68 26.70
N THR A 523 -20.16 8.07 26.17
CA THR A 523 -21.04 9.07 26.79
C THR A 523 -22.43 8.46 26.99
N LEU A 524 -22.85 8.28 28.24
CA LEU A 524 -24.20 7.84 28.59
C LEU A 524 -25.08 9.07 28.86
N VAL A 525 -26.23 9.14 28.19
CA VAL A 525 -27.28 10.14 28.43
C VAL A 525 -28.52 9.44 28.97
N LYS A 526 -29.22 10.07 29.90
CA LYS A 526 -30.44 9.52 30.52
C LYS A 526 -31.69 10.23 30.01
#